data_AF-A0A6N8H608-F1
#
_entry.id   AF-A0A6N8H608-F1
#
_cell.length_a   1.000
_cell.length_b   1.000
_cell.length_c   1.000
_cell.angle_alpha   90.00
_cell.angle_beta   90.00
_cell.angle_gamma   90.00
#
_symmetry.space_group_name_H-M   'P 1'
#
loop_
_entity.id
_entity.type
_entity.pdbx_description
1 polymer ?
#
loop_
_entity_poly.entity_id
_entity_poly.type
_entity_poly.pdbx_seq_one_letter_code
_entity_poly.pdbx_strand_id
1 'polypeptide(L)' 'MMNLYLSAAEYDYHTLLKVAEMAGLAGIIGFHEAGDGYLVTFPQGENVQALIDDYKGRLRDLENNIWQH' A
#
# COMPACT_ATOMS: atom_id res chain seq x y z
N MET A 1 -8.72 -4.69 -12.62
CA MET A 1 -7.78 -4.18 -11.60
C MET A 1 -7.80 -5.12 -10.39
N MET A 2 -6.82 -5.04 -9.50
CA MET A 2 -6.78 -5.82 -8.24
C MET A 2 -6.75 -4.85 -7.06
N ASN A 3 -7.57 -5.09 -6.04
CA ASN A 3 -7.72 -4.16 -4.92
C ASN A 3 -7.17 -4.76 -3.63
N LEU A 4 -6.48 -3.93 -2.85
CA LEU A 4 -6.05 -4.21 -1.50
C LEU A 4 -6.76 -3.24 -0.56
N TYR A 5 -7.51 -3.78 0.41
CA TYR A 5 -8.12 -2.98 1.47
C TYR A 5 -7.12 -2.84 2.63
N LEU A 6 -6.95 -1.61 3.12
CA LEU A 6 -6.09 -1.29 4.26
C LEU A 6 -6.87 -0.42 5.24
N SER A 7 -6.85 -0.76 6.53
CA SER A 7 -7.56 -0.03 7.56
C SER A 7 -6.92 1.33 7.83
N ALA A 8 -7.74 2.38 7.96
CA ALA A 8 -7.26 3.69 8.39
C ALA A 8 -6.85 3.69 9.88
N ALA A 9 -7.22 2.66 10.64
CA ALA A 9 -6.71 2.45 12.00
C ALA A 9 -5.26 1.97 12.03
N GLU A 10 -4.77 1.38 10.93
CA GLU A 10 -3.42 0.84 10.80
C GLU A 10 -2.50 1.78 10.02
N TYR A 11 -2.99 2.34 8.91
CA TYR A 11 -2.19 3.22 8.04
C TYR A 11 -2.97 4.46 7.64
N ASP A 12 -2.35 5.62 7.80
CA ASP A 12 -2.87 6.86 7.20
C ASP A 12 -2.50 6.97 5.71
N TYR A 13 -3.22 7.83 4.99
CA TYR A 13 -3.02 8.04 3.55
C TYR A 13 -1.59 8.43 3.18
N HIS A 14 -0.90 9.23 4.01
CA HIS A 14 0.46 9.68 3.73
C HIS A 14 1.45 8.52 3.84
N THR A 15 1.27 7.60 4.80
CA THR A 15 2.04 6.36 4.87
C THR A 15 1.84 5.54 3.60
N LEU A 16 0.60 5.32 3.17
CA LEU A 16 0.29 4.53 1.97
C LEU A 16 0.92 5.12 0.70
N LEU A 17 0.82 6.45 0.54
CA LEU A 17 1.46 7.17 -0.56
C LEU A 17 2.99 7.02 -0.49
N LYS A 18 3.57 7.16 0.70
CA LYS A 18 5.03 7.06 0.86
C LYS A 18 5.56 5.68 0.50
N VAL A 19 4.85 4.63 0.89
CA VAL A 19 5.22 3.25 0.52
C VAL A 19 5.17 3.07 -1.00
N ALA A 20 4.17 3.66 -1.66
CA ALA A 20 4.07 3.58 -3.11
C ALA A 20 5.22 4.30 -3.79
N GLU A 21 5.67 5.44 -3.28
CA GLU A 21 6.88 6.10 -3.77
C GLU A 21 8.12 5.19 -3.61
N MET A 22 8.28 4.56 -2.44
CA MET A 22 9.41 3.67 -2.17
C MET A 22 9.41 2.40 -3.04
N ALA A 23 8.22 1.92 -3.41
CA ALA A 23 8.02 0.80 -4.32
C ALA A 23 8.12 1.20 -5.80
N GLY A 24 8.24 2.50 -6.12
CA GLY A 24 8.20 3.00 -7.50
C GLY A 24 6.81 2.88 -8.16
N LEU A 25 5.75 2.81 -7.35
CA LEU A 25 4.35 2.63 -7.75
C LEU A 25 3.53 3.92 -7.71
N ALA A 26 4.11 5.03 -7.25
CA ALA A 26 3.44 6.33 -7.25
C ALA A 26 3.00 6.73 -8.67
N GLY A 27 1.72 7.05 -8.83
CA GLY A 27 1.11 7.34 -10.14
C GLY A 27 0.75 6.11 -10.98
N ILE A 28 1.09 4.90 -10.54
CA ILE A 28 0.72 3.61 -11.17
C ILE A 28 -0.47 2.98 -10.45
N ILE A 29 -0.48 3.03 -9.11
CA ILE A 29 -1.57 2.53 -8.29
C ILE A 29 -2.50 3.67 -7.85
N GLY A 30 -3.79 3.36 -7.72
CA GLY A 30 -4.82 4.30 -7.27
C GLY A 30 -5.14 4.14 -5.79
N PHE A 31 -5.49 5.24 -5.13
CA PHE A 31 -5.93 5.25 -3.73
C PHE A 31 -7.34 5.83 -3.66
N HIS A 32 -8.24 5.14 -2.97
CA HIS A 32 -9.61 5.59 -2.77
C HIS A 32 -10.01 5.36 -1.32
N GLU A 33 -10.63 6.35 -0.69
CA GLU A 33 -11.26 6.16 0.62
C GLU A 33 -12.43 5.17 0.50
N ALA A 34 -12.53 4.25 1.46
CA ALA A 34 -13.56 3.23 1.49
C ALA A 34 -13.93 2.90 2.94
N GLY A 35 -15.01 3.49 3.46
CA GLY A 35 -15.49 3.22 4.81
C GLY A 35 -14.48 3.66 5.87
N ASP A 36 -13.98 2.71 6.66
CA ASP A 36 -12.99 2.90 7.72
C ASP A 36 -11.54 2.69 7.24
N GLY A 37 -11.29 2.76 5.93
CA GLY A 37 -9.99 2.51 5.35
C GLY A 37 -9.83 3.00 3.92
N TYR A 38 -8.88 2.41 3.23
CA TYR A 38 -8.47 2.76 1.87
C TYR A 38 -8.45 1.54 0.97
N LEU A 39 -8.98 1.69 -0.24
CA LEU A 39 -8.79 0.76 -1.35
C LEU A 39 -7.59 1.20 -2.20
N VAL A 40 -6.54 0.40 -2.16
CA VAL A 40 -5.36 0.54 -3.03
C VAL A 40 -5.55 -0.33 -4.26
N THR A 41 -5.59 0.28 -5.44
CA THR A 41 -5.93 -0.38 -6.70
C THR A 41 -4.68 -0.53 -7.56
N PHE A 42 -4.33 -1.77 -7.88
CA PHE A 42 -3.21 -2.12 -8.74
C PHE A 42 -3.68 -2.38 -10.17
N PRO A 43 -2.86 -2.01 -11.19
CA PRO A 43 -3.16 -2.34 -12.58
C PRO A 43 -3.18 -3.87 -12.77
N GLN A 44 -4.02 -4.36 -13.68
CA GLN A 44 -4.00 -5.78 -14.05
C GLN A 44 -2.74 -6.09 -14.86
N GLY A 45 -2.10 -7.22 -14.56
CA GLY A 45 -0.92 -7.71 -15.27
C GLY A 45 -0.40 -8.98 -14.62
N GLU A 46 0.49 -9.70 -15.33
CA GLU A 46 1.03 -11.00 -14.89
C GLU A 46 1.75 -10.92 -13.52
N ASN A 47 2.30 -9.75 -13.18
CA ASN A 47 3.09 -9.54 -11.95
C ASN A 47 2.32 -8.85 -10.82
N VAL A 48 1.00 -8.67 -10.94
CA VAL A 48 0.22 -7.88 -9.97
C VAL A 48 0.33 -8.43 -8.55
N GLN A 49 0.41 -9.75 -8.38
CA GLN A 49 0.57 -10.37 -7.06
C GLN A 49 1.92 -10.03 -6.43
N ALA A 50 3.01 -10.06 -7.22
CA ALA A 50 4.34 -9.69 -6.74
C ALA A 50 4.42 -8.21 -6.33
N LEU A 51 3.73 -7.32 -7.06
CA LEU A 51 3.64 -5.90 -6.70
C LEU A 51 2.88 -5.69 -5.39
N ILE A 52 1.79 -6.43 -5.18
CA ILE A 52 1.02 -6.40 -3.93
C ILE A 52 1.86 -6.91 -2.76
N ASP A 53 2.61 -8.00 -2.97
CA ASP A 53 3.45 -8.60 -1.93
C ASP A 53 4.63 -7.70 -1.55
N ASP A 54 5.30 -7.06 -2.52
CA ASP A 54 6.34 -6.04 -2.26
C ASP A 54 5.77 -4.84 -1.49
N TYR A 55 4.59 -4.34 -1.91
CA TYR A 55 3.94 -3.21 -1.24
C TYR A 55 3.59 -3.53 0.22
N LYS A 56 3.04 -4.72 0.49
CA LYS A 56 2.78 -5.20 1.86
C LYS A 56 4.05 -5.38 2.68
N GLY A 57 5.12 -5.90 2.07
CA GLY A 57 6.42 -6.05 2.72
C GLY A 57 6.95 -4.71 3.23
N ARG A 58 6.89 -3.67 2.40
CA ARG A 58 7.35 -2.32 2.76
C ARG A 58 6.50 -1.64 3.83
N LEU A 59 5.18 -1.87 3.84
CA LEU A 59 4.31 -1.41 4.93
C LEU A 59 4.76 -2.02 6.26
N ARG A 60 5.01 -3.34 6.28
CA ARG A 60 5.49 -4.05 7.45
C ARG A 60 6.87 -3.59 7.90
N ASP A 61 7.78 -3.31 6.96
CA ASP A 61 9.11 -2.81 7.29
C ASP A 61 9.04 -1.42 7.94
N LEU A 62 8.11 -0.56 7.50
CA LEU A 62 7.87 0.73 8.15
C LEU A 62 7.34 0.57 9.57
N GLU A 63 6.42 -0.37 9.82
CA GLU A 63 5.99 -0.69 11.18
C GLU A 63 7.19 -1.12 12.03
N ASN A 64 7.96 -2.09 11.55
CA ASN A 64 9.11 -2.60 12.30
C ASN A 64 10.15 -1.51 12.60
N ASN A 65 10.37 -0.57 11.68
CA ASN A 65 11.30 0.55 11.90
C ASN A 65 10.79 1.58 12.90
N ILE A 66 9.48 1.69 13.13
CA ILE A 66 8.87 2.61 14.11
C ILE A 66 8.79 1.97 15.50
N TRP A 67 8.52 0.66 15.59
CA TRP A 67 8.32 -0.06 16.85
C TRP A 67 9.59 -0.71 17.45
N GLN A 68 10.74 -0.65 16.76
CA GLN A 68 12.03 -1.20 17.23
C GLN A 68 13.05 -0.12 17.68
N HIS A 69 12.60 1.10 17.92
CA HIS A 69 13.35 2.17 18.61
C HIS A 69 12.57 2.65 19.84
#